data_AF-A0A530Z4F9-F1
#
_entry.id   AF-A0A530Z4F9-F1
#
_cell.length_a   1.000
_cell.length_b   1.000
_cell.length_c   1.000
_cell.angle_alpha   90.00
_cell.angle_beta   90.00
_cell.angle_gamma   90.00
#
_symmetry.space_group_name_H-M   'P 1'
#
loop_
_entity.id
_entity.type
_entity.pdbx_description
1 polymer ?
#
loop_
_entity_poly.entity_id
_entity_poly.type
_entity_poly.pdbx_seq_one_letter_code
_entity_poly.pdbx_strand_id
1 'polypeptide(L)'
;MLFIAPDDTISDSLVHAIEREFPWIGAERVRDLSATWTAFDPSVSLILIDAVFLSEIDSCSAQLARFHPAAMTAVMQDDGRRPLSPDEVFASRVVRGVLPMNLKLDVWLSVIRLMLRGGEYFPLAMFQSYLNNGVPHGDAK
;
A
#
# COMPACT_ATOMS: atom_id res chain seq x y z
N MET A 1 -9.15 -4.13 7.74
CA MET A 1 -8.02 -3.57 6.97
C MET A 1 -6.80 -3.58 7.87
N LEU A 2 -5.63 -3.80 7.28
CA LEU A 2 -4.36 -3.89 8.00
C LEU A 2 -3.39 -2.83 7.53
N PHE A 3 -2.78 -2.11 8.45
CA PHE A 3 -1.61 -1.26 8.20
C PHE A 3 -0.35 -1.98 8.64
N ILE A 4 0.65 -2.03 7.78
CA ILE A 4 1.99 -2.54 8.09
C ILE A 4 2.95 -1.36 7.95
N ALA A 5 3.26 -0.71 9.06
CA ALA A 5 4.04 0.52 9.06
C ALA A 5 4.80 0.68 10.39
N PRO A 6 5.90 1.46 10.40
CA PRO A 6 6.55 1.83 11.64
C PRO A 6 5.59 2.59 12.56
N ASP A 7 5.93 2.67 13.85
CA ASP A 7 5.19 3.47 14.81
C ASP A 7 5.04 4.94 14.33
N ASP A 8 3.94 5.57 14.76
CA ASP A 8 3.57 6.95 14.44
C ASP A 8 3.34 7.28 12.95
N THR A 9 3.40 6.28 12.05
CA THR A 9 3.03 6.47 10.64
C THR A 9 1.53 6.69 10.46
N ILE A 10 0.73 5.97 11.24
CA ILE A 10 -0.72 5.98 11.17
C ILE A 10 -1.28 6.47 12.50
N SER A 11 -1.81 7.69 12.49
CA SER A 11 -2.40 8.32 13.67
C SER A 11 -3.74 7.70 14.04
N ASP A 12 -4.11 7.77 15.32
CA ASP A 12 -5.43 7.34 15.81
C ASP A 12 -6.57 8.13 15.14
N SER A 13 -6.32 9.40 14.80
CA SER A 13 -7.29 10.23 14.07
C SER A 13 -7.59 9.70 12.67
N LEU A 14 -6.59 9.15 11.97
CA LEU A 14 -6.75 8.56 10.65
C LEU A 14 -7.50 7.24 10.73
N VAL A 15 -7.16 6.38 11.69
CA VAL A 15 -7.90 5.15 12.00
C VAL A 15 -9.37 5.47 12.25
N HIS A 16 -9.65 6.42 13.13
CA HIS A 16 -11.01 6.82 13.46
C HIS A 16 -11.78 7.39 12.26
N ALA A 17 -11.10 8.13 11.36
CA ALA A 17 -11.73 8.63 10.14
C ALA A 17 -12.13 7.48 9.19
N ILE A 18 -11.29 6.46 9.07
CA ILE A 18 -11.57 5.27 8.25
C ILE A 18 -12.75 4.48 8.81
N GLU A 19 -12.74 4.17 10.10
CA GLU A 19 -13.80 3.38 10.73
C GLU A 19 -15.15 4.12 10.71
N ARG A 20 -15.12 5.45 10.75
CA ARG A 20 -16.32 6.26 10.56
C ARG A 20 -16.85 6.23 9.12
N GLU A 21 -15.96 6.26 8.13
CA GLU A 21 -16.31 6.25 6.69
C GLU A 21 -16.71 4.84 6.20
N PHE A 22 -16.13 3.80 6.82
CA PHE A 22 -16.33 2.40 6.50
C PHE A 22 -16.67 1.59 7.77
N PRO A 23 -17.89 1.74 8.34
CA PRO A 23 -18.26 1.11 9.62
C PRO A 23 -18.18 -0.42 9.67
N TRP A 24 -18.07 -1.07 8.51
CA TRP A 24 -17.93 -2.52 8.37
C TRP A 24 -16.47 -2.99 8.32
N ILE A 25 -15.50 -2.08 8.40
CA ILE A 25 -14.07 -2.36 8.36
C ILE A 25 -13.43 -1.88 9.67
N GLY A 26 -12.87 -2.80 10.45
CA GLY A 26 -11.89 -2.45 11.50
C GLY A 26 -10.53 -2.14 10.89
N ALA A 27 -9.82 -1.16 11.45
CA ALA A 27 -8.49 -0.76 10.98
C ALA A 27 -7.41 -1.12 12.00
N GLU A 28 -6.68 -2.20 11.73
CA GLU A 28 -5.62 -2.72 12.61
C GLU A 28 -4.23 -2.25 12.18
N ARG A 29 -3.33 -2.08 13.15
CA ARG A 29 -1.94 -1.65 12.92
C ARG A 29 -0.98 -2.75 13.38
N VAL A 30 -0.15 -3.20 12.46
CA VAL A 30 0.90 -4.19 12.70
C VAL A 30 2.26 -3.54 12.56
N ARG A 31 3.05 -3.67 13.63
CA ARG A 31 4.40 -3.10 13.77
C ARG A 31 5.49 -4.04 13.32
N ASP A 32 5.24 -5.34 13.46
CA ASP A 32 6.16 -6.43 13.15
C ASP A 32 5.51 -7.35 12.13
N LEU A 33 6.20 -7.60 11.03
CA LEU A 33 5.77 -8.52 10.00
C LEU A 33 5.43 -9.91 10.54
N SER A 34 6.07 -10.35 11.63
CA SER A 34 5.72 -11.60 12.30
C SER A 34 4.25 -11.66 12.72
N ALA A 35 3.67 -10.54 13.17
CA ALA A 35 2.26 -10.44 13.56
C ALA A 35 1.31 -10.39 12.35
N THR A 36 1.83 -10.12 11.15
CA THR A 36 1.06 -10.18 9.88
C THR A 36 0.61 -11.61 9.57
N TRP A 37 1.33 -12.62 10.08
CA TRP A 37 1.09 -14.04 9.78
C TRP A 37 0.07 -14.69 10.71
N THR A 38 -0.90 -13.91 11.14
CA THR A 38 -2.02 -14.37 11.95
C THR A 38 -3.29 -14.34 11.11
N ALA A 39 -4.18 -15.29 11.36
CA ALA A 39 -5.50 -15.27 10.76
C ALA A 39 -6.35 -14.22 11.49
N PHE A 40 -6.94 -13.28 10.75
CA PHE A 40 -7.87 -12.29 11.29
C PHE A 40 -9.30 -12.74 11.00
N ASP A 41 -10.18 -12.54 11.98
CA ASP A 41 -11.63 -12.71 11.83
C ASP A 41 -12.34 -11.39 12.18
N PRO A 42 -13.01 -10.73 11.22
CA PRO A 42 -13.19 -11.12 9.81
C PRO A 42 -11.90 -11.00 8.99
N SER A 43 -11.88 -11.68 7.83
CA SER A 43 -10.72 -11.70 6.92
C SER A 43 -10.30 -10.29 6.48
N VAL A 44 -8.99 -10.07 6.35
CA VAL A 44 -8.44 -8.80 5.86
C VAL A 44 -8.80 -8.60 4.39
N SER A 45 -9.41 -7.46 4.06
CA SER A 45 -9.79 -7.08 2.69
C SER A 45 -8.80 -6.14 2.00
N LEU A 46 -8.01 -5.39 2.79
CA LEU A 46 -7.02 -4.44 2.31
C LEU A 46 -5.83 -4.41 3.26
N ILE A 47 -4.62 -4.46 2.71
CA ILE A 47 -3.34 -4.32 3.39
C ILE A 47 -2.64 -3.09 2.82
N LEU A 48 -2.29 -2.15 3.69
CA LEU A 48 -1.55 -0.94 3.36
C LEU A 48 -0.16 -1.02 3.99
N ILE A 49 0.87 -1.04 3.15
CA ILE A 49 2.26 -1.30 3.55
C ILE A 49 3.05 -0.01 3.43
N ASP A 50 3.80 0.38 4.46
CA ASP A 50 4.82 1.44 4.32
C ASP A 50 5.94 0.97 3.38
N ALA A 51 6.39 1.84 2.49
CA ALA A 51 7.47 1.59 1.55
C ALA A 51 8.71 0.92 2.17
N VAL A 52 9.02 1.16 3.45
CA VAL A 52 10.17 0.53 4.13
C VAL A 52 10.06 -1.00 4.23
N PHE A 53 8.84 -1.56 4.26
CA PHE A 53 8.60 -3.01 4.37
C PHE A 53 8.37 -3.70 3.03
N LEU A 54 8.33 -2.96 1.92
CA LEU A 54 7.97 -3.51 0.61
C LEU A 54 8.85 -4.70 0.20
N SER A 55 10.17 -4.55 0.28
CA SER A 55 11.11 -5.62 -0.12
C SER A 55 10.95 -6.88 0.73
N GLU A 56 10.65 -6.73 2.02
CA GLU A 56 10.51 -7.85 2.93
C GLU A 56 9.18 -8.59 2.67
N ILE A 57 8.08 -7.85 2.49
CA ILE A 57 6.80 -8.46 2.15
C ILE A 57 6.85 -9.15 0.79
N ASP A 58 7.52 -8.58 -0.20
CA ASP A 58 7.68 -9.22 -1.50
C ASP A 58 8.40 -10.57 -1.40
N SER A 59 9.43 -10.65 -0.53
CA SER A 59 10.12 -11.91 -0.23
C SER A 59 9.21 -12.93 0.44
N CYS A 60 8.21 -12.48 1.20
CA CYS A 60 7.19 -13.28 1.88
C CYS A 60 5.85 -13.38 1.13
N SER A 61 5.81 -13.06 -0.17
CA SER A 61 4.58 -12.99 -0.98
C SER A 61 3.67 -14.23 -0.89
N ALA A 62 4.25 -15.43 -0.93
CA ALA A 62 3.49 -16.68 -0.81
C ALA A 62 2.82 -16.84 0.57
N GLN A 63 3.49 -16.35 1.62
CA GLN A 63 2.96 -16.37 2.98
C GLN A 63 1.82 -15.35 3.13
N LEU A 64 1.99 -14.15 2.57
CA LEU A 64 0.94 -13.13 2.53
C LEU A 64 -0.33 -13.64 1.85
N ALA A 65 -0.20 -14.26 0.68
CA ALA A 65 -1.32 -14.83 -0.06
C ALA A 65 -2.01 -15.98 0.69
N ARG A 66 -1.27 -16.74 1.52
CA ARG A 66 -1.83 -17.83 2.32
C ARG A 66 -2.65 -17.32 3.51
N PHE A 67 -2.16 -16.31 4.23
CA PHE A 67 -2.85 -15.77 5.41
C PHE A 67 -3.95 -14.77 5.05
N HIS A 68 -3.77 -14.03 3.96
CA HIS A 68 -4.69 -12.98 3.53
C HIS A 68 -5.08 -13.15 2.04
N PRO A 69 -5.71 -14.29 1.67
CA PRO A 69 -5.96 -14.62 0.26
C PRO A 69 -6.92 -13.66 -0.45
N ALA A 70 -7.80 -12.99 0.29
CA ALA A 70 -8.77 -12.04 -0.24
C ALA A 70 -8.32 -10.58 -0.15
N ALA A 71 -7.14 -10.31 0.45
CA ALA A 71 -6.70 -8.95 0.66
C ALA A 71 -6.12 -8.37 -0.62
N MET A 72 -6.58 -7.18 -0.97
CA MET A 72 -5.84 -6.33 -1.89
C MET A 72 -4.67 -5.69 -1.13
N THR A 73 -3.50 -5.61 -1.76
CA THR A 73 -2.30 -5.04 -1.12
C THR A 73 -1.88 -3.79 -1.88
N ALA A 74 -1.67 -2.69 -1.16
CA ALA A 74 -1.17 -1.44 -1.71
C ALA A 74 -0.06 -0.86 -0.83
N VAL A 75 0.83 -0.10 -1.45
CA VAL A 75 1.94 0.56 -0.74
C VAL A 75 1.57 2.02 -0.46
N MET A 76 1.82 2.49 0.76
CA MET A 76 1.68 3.88 1.14
C MET A 76 2.91 4.65 0.68
N GLN A 77 2.68 5.73 -0.06
CA GLN A 77 3.73 6.63 -0.53
C GLN A 77 3.68 7.92 0.28
N ASP A 78 4.74 8.20 1.01
CA ASP A 78 4.92 9.45 1.74
C ASP A 78 6.16 10.18 1.20
N ASP A 79 5.95 11.37 0.63
CA ASP A 79 7.01 12.19 0.03
C ASP A 79 8.07 12.62 1.05
N GLY A 80 7.77 12.58 2.35
CA GLY A 80 8.71 12.91 3.43
C GLY A 80 9.55 11.72 3.93
N ARG A 81 9.29 10.51 3.45
CA ARG A 81 9.95 9.26 3.90
C ARG A 81 10.78 8.63 2.78
N ARG A 82 10.65 7.32 2.59
CA ARG A 82 11.35 6.55 1.56
C ARG A 82 10.65 6.80 0.22
N PRO A 83 11.31 7.43 -0.77
CA PRO A 83 10.74 7.54 -2.11
C PRO A 83 10.58 6.14 -2.71
N LEU A 84 9.39 5.87 -3.24
CA LEU A 84 9.10 4.64 -3.98
C LEU A 84 9.43 4.85 -5.45
N SER A 85 10.32 4.01 -5.99
CA SER A 85 10.54 4.00 -7.43
C SER A 85 9.38 3.28 -8.14
N PRO A 86 8.99 3.72 -9.35
CA PRO A 86 8.00 3.00 -10.14
C PRO A 86 8.42 1.55 -10.43
N ASP A 87 9.72 1.32 -10.65
CA ASP A 87 10.27 -0.02 -10.94
C ASP A 87 10.05 -1.01 -9.79
N GLU A 88 10.25 -0.58 -8.55
CA GLU A 88 9.99 -1.42 -7.37
C GLU A 88 8.51 -1.80 -7.24
N VAL A 89 7.61 -0.84 -7.52
CA VAL A 89 6.17 -1.08 -7.46
C VAL A 89 5.73 -2.05 -8.56
N PHE A 90 6.20 -1.85 -9.80
CA PHE A 90 5.80 -2.69 -10.93
C PHE A 90 6.48 -4.07 -10.95
N ALA A 91 7.66 -4.20 -10.33
CA ALA A 91 8.33 -5.49 -10.14
C ALA A 91 7.76 -6.30 -8.96
N SER A 92 7.01 -5.64 -8.05
CA SER A 92 6.41 -6.28 -6.88
C SER A 92 5.43 -7.37 -7.27
N ARG A 93 5.45 -8.48 -6.53
CA ARG A 93 4.50 -9.59 -6.73
C ARG A 93 3.22 -9.42 -5.91
N VAL A 94 3.27 -8.58 -4.89
CA VAL A 94 2.16 -8.38 -3.95
C VAL A 94 1.42 -7.07 -4.18
N VAL A 95 2.12 -6.01 -4.59
CA VAL A 95 1.52 -4.68 -4.67
C VAL A 95 0.62 -4.55 -5.89
N ARG A 96 -0.62 -4.13 -5.65
CA ARG A 96 -1.67 -3.88 -6.65
C ARG A 96 -2.16 -2.43 -6.64
N GLY A 97 -1.45 -1.54 -5.96
CA GLY A 97 -1.80 -0.13 -5.90
C GLY A 97 -0.85 0.67 -5.01
N VAL A 98 -0.92 1.99 -5.14
CA VAL A 98 -0.09 2.95 -4.41
C VAL A 98 -1.00 4.01 -3.83
N LEU A 99 -0.91 4.25 -2.52
CA LEU A 99 -1.74 5.23 -1.82
C LEU A 99 -0.86 6.42 -1.35
N PRO A 100 -0.89 7.57 -2.04
CA PRO A 100 -0.15 8.74 -1.61
C PRO A 100 -0.74 9.31 -0.32
N MET A 101 0.10 9.49 0.69
CA MET A 101 -0.27 10.00 2.02
C MET A 101 -0.40 11.53 2.05
N ASN A 102 0.02 12.21 0.98
CA ASN A 102 -0.12 13.66 0.80
C ASN A 102 -1.49 14.10 0.23
N LEU A 103 -2.39 13.15 -0.04
CA LEU A 103 -3.74 13.45 -0.53
C LEU A 103 -4.59 14.10 0.57
N LYS A 104 -5.54 14.94 0.15
CA LYS A 104 -6.61 15.39 1.05
C LYS A 104 -7.41 14.18 1.55
N LEU A 105 -7.84 14.22 2.81
CA LEU A 105 -8.46 13.08 3.48
C LEU A 105 -9.68 12.51 2.73
N ASP A 106 -10.52 13.36 2.14
CA ASP A 106 -11.69 12.96 1.35
C ASP A 106 -11.30 12.18 0.07
N VAL A 107 -10.27 12.66 -0.63
CA VAL A 107 -9.70 11.97 -1.79
C VAL A 107 -9.03 10.66 -1.37
N TRP A 108 -8.27 10.68 -0.27
CA TRP A 108 -7.60 9.51 0.29
C TRP A 108 -8.60 8.41 0.67
N LEU A 109 -9.69 8.77 1.35
CA LEU A 109 -10.79 7.85 1.67
C LEU A 109 -11.50 7.35 0.40
N SER A 110 -11.65 8.18 -0.62
CA SER A 110 -12.22 7.75 -1.91
C SER A 110 -11.35 6.70 -2.60
N VAL A 111 -10.02 6.85 -2.56
CA VAL A 111 -9.08 5.83 -3.06
C VAL A 111 -9.22 4.55 -2.25
N ILE A 112 -9.27 4.62 -0.91
CA ILE A 112 -9.50 3.43 -0.08
C ILE A 112 -10.82 2.74 -0.44
N ARG A 113 -11.89 3.50 -0.70
CA ARG A 113 -13.18 2.94 -1.11
C ARG A 113 -13.05 2.15 -2.42
N LEU A 114 -12.32 2.68 -3.39
CA LEU A 114 -12.01 1.98 -4.65
C LEU A 114 -11.25 0.69 -4.38
N MET A 115 -10.20 0.77 -3.56
CA MET A 115 -9.34 -0.36 -3.17
C MET A 115 -10.12 -1.48 -2.46
N LEU A 116 -11.00 -1.12 -1.52
CA LEU A 116 -11.89 -2.07 -0.83
C LEU A 116 -12.91 -2.75 -1.75
N ARG A 117 -13.13 -2.20 -2.95
CA ARG A 117 -13.97 -2.79 -4.01
C ARG A 117 -13.15 -3.56 -5.06
N GLY A 118 -11.84 -3.74 -4.82
CA GLY A 118 -10.92 -4.45 -5.72
C GLY A 118 -10.37 -3.59 -6.86
N GLY A 119 -10.56 -2.27 -6.81
CA GLY A 119 -9.98 -1.35 -7.79
C GLY A 119 -8.54 -0.98 -7.45
N GLU A 120 -7.70 -0.87 -8.46
CA GLU A 120 -6.30 -0.46 -8.33
C GLU A 120 -6.19 1.07 -8.51
N TYR A 121 -5.27 1.70 -7.76
CA TYR A 121 -4.96 3.12 -7.96
C TYR A 121 -3.44 3.29 -8.05
N PHE A 122 -3.01 3.97 -9.10
CA PHE A 122 -1.62 4.30 -9.37
C PHE A 122 -1.55 5.78 -9.76
N PRO A 123 -0.80 6.62 -9.03
CA PRO A 123 -0.64 8.03 -9.36
C PRO A 123 -0.05 8.22 -10.77
N LEU A 124 -0.58 9.18 -11.54
CA LEU A 124 -0.09 9.47 -12.89
C LEU A 124 1.42 9.79 -12.90
N ALA A 125 1.92 10.49 -11.87
CA ALA A 125 3.33 10.83 -11.71
C ALA A 125 4.26 9.59 -11.69
N MET A 126 3.74 8.43 -11.25
CA MET A 126 4.49 7.17 -11.25
C MET A 126 4.72 6.66 -12.67
N PHE A 127 3.69 6.71 -13.52
CA PHE A 127 3.81 6.33 -14.93
C PHE A 127 4.71 7.29 -15.71
N GLN A 128 4.60 8.59 -15.45
CA GLN A 128 5.48 9.59 -16.08
C GLN A 128 6.95 9.35 -15.73
N SER A 129 7.24 9.06 -14.47
CA SER A 129 8.60 8.72 -14.01
C SER A 129 9.11 7.43 -14.66
N TYR A 130 8.27 6.40 -14.76
CA TYR A 130 8.63 5.13 -15.41
C TYR A 130 8.95 5.31 -16.90
N LEU A 131 8.09 6.01 -17.64
CA LEU A 131 8.27 6.24 -19.08
C LEU A 131 9.48 7.13 -19.38
N ASN A 132 9.76 8.13 -18.54
CA ASN A 132 10.91 9.02 -18.71
C ASN A 132 12.24 8.33 -18.36
N ASN A 133 12.25 7.39 -17.41
CA ASN A 133 13.43 6.60 -17.07
C ASN A 133 13.68 5.43 -18.03
N GLY A 134 12.67 5.00 -18.78
CA GLY A 134 12.73 3.90 -19.75
C GLY A 134 13.30 4.26 -21.13
N VAL A 135 13.73 5.50 -21.37
CA VAL A 135 14.43 5.87 -22.61
C VAL A 135 15.93 5.69 -22.42
N PRO A 136 16.55 4.61 -22.93
CA PRO A 136 18.00 4.61 -23.07
C PRO A 136 18.35 5.79 -23.97
N HIS A 137 19.13 6.74 -23.45
CA HIS A 137 19.84 7.68 -24.31
C HIS A 137 20.78 6.83 -25.16
N GLY A 138 20.32 6.49 -26.37
CA GLY A 138 21.17 5.86 -27.37
C GLY A 138 22.35 6.80 -27.58
N ASP A 139 23.54 6.31 -27.26
CA ASP A 139 24.81 6.97 -27.52
C ASP A 139 24.84 7.43 -28.97
N ALA A 140 24.67 8.73 -29.17
CA ALA A 140 24.91 9.36 -30.45
C ALA A 140 26.41 9.68 -30.54
N LYS A 141 27.11 8.71 -31.14
CA LYS A 141 28.34 8.83 -31.93
C LYS A 141 29.70 8.83 -31.21
#